data_AF-A0A968J8Q4-F1
#
_entry.id   AF-A0A968J8Q4-F1
#
_cell.length_a   1.000
_cell.length_b   1.000
_cell.length_c   1.000
_cell.angle_alpha   90.00
_cell.angle_beta   90.00
_cell.angle_gamma   90.00
#
_symmetry.space_group_name_H-M   'P 1'
#
loop_
_entity.id
_entity.type
_entity.pdbx_description
1 polymer ?
#
loop_
_entity_poly.entity_id
_entity_poly.type
_entity_poly.pdbx_seq_one_letter_code
_entity_poly.pdbx_strand_id
1 'polypeptide(L)'
;MKVQVVKAILASNDEVAQENRAAFDANGILALNVMASPGAGKTSLILATSQRLPAHLRPAVIEGDLASSIDADTLAAHHIPVVQINTGGNCHLDAPMIRSAMPHLPLADIELLMVENVGNLVCPANFALGTHLSIVVASVPEGHDKPYKYPGMFSAVDAVVLNKADLKEVFEFDLDFFRRGIEMLKPSMPLFEVSCRTGAGLDAWVHWLAAQYQPVAPAAASVAQ
;
A
#
# COMPACT_ATOMS: atom_id res chain seq x y z
N MET A 1 -17.10 25.19 14.35
CA MET A 1 -16.00 25.61 13.46
C MET A 1 -15.00 24.49 13.17
N LYS A 2 -14.30 23.89 14.17
CA LYS A 2 -13.30 22.82 13.94
C LYS A 2 -13.81 21.63 13.09
N VAL A 3 -15.03 21.16 13.33
CA VAL A 3 -15.61 20.03 12.58
C VAL A 3 -15.87 20.36 11.10
N GLN A 4 -16.27 21.60 10.78
CA GLN A 4 -16.50 22.02 9.39
C GLN A 4 -15.20 22.16 8.61
N VAL A 5 -14.14 22.68 9.26
CA VAL A 5 -12.81 22.82 8.63
C VAL A 5 -12.22 21.44 8.32
N VAL A 6 -12.31 20.48 9.25
CA VAL A 6 -11.83 19.10 9.01
C VAL A 6 -12.58 18.45 7.85
N LYS A 7 -13.91 18.59 7.78
CA LYS A 7 -14.71 18.06 6.66
C LYS A 7 -14.34 18.71 5.31
N ALA A 8 -14.08 20.01 5.30
CA ALA A 8 -13.68 20.72 4.07
C ALA A 8 -12.30 20.27 3.57
N ILE A 9 -11.34 20.03 4.47
CA ILE A 9 -10.02 19.50 4.11
C ILE A 9 -10.13 18.10 3.52
N LEU A 10 -10.91 17.21 4.15
CA LEU A 10 -11.12 15.85 3.65
C LEU A 10 -11.84 15.84 2.29
N ALA A 11 -12.85 16.69 2.10
CA ALA A 11 -13.51 16.83 0.81
C ALA A 11 -12.55 17.29 -0.30
N SER A 12 -11.67 18.26 -0.01
CA SER A 12 -10.66 18.70 -0.96
C SER A 12 -9.62 17.61 -1.25
N ASN A 13 -9.25 16.79 -0.26
CA ASN A 13 -8.39 15.62 -0.48
C ASN A 13 -9.07 14.61 -1.41
N ASP A 14 -10.35 14.31 -1.19
CA ASP A 14 -11.08 13.31 -1.96
C ASP A 14 -11.25 13.69 -3.44
N GLU A 15 -11.40 14.98 -3.74
CA GLU A 15 -11.39 15.49 -5.13
C GLU A 15 -10.05 15.17 -5.81
N VAL A 16 -8.93 15.49 -5.17
CA VAL A 16 -7.58 15.19 -5.72
C VAL A 16 -7.34 13.69 -5.81
N ALA A 17 -7.85 12.90 -4.85
CA ALA A 17 -7.75 11.44 -4.88
C ALA A 17 -8.48 10.86 -6.10
N GLN A 18 -9.63 11.39 -6.48
CA GLN A 18 -10.36 10.98 -7.68
C GLN A 18 -9.58 11.32 -8.95
N GLU A 19 -8.95 12.49 -9.02
CA GLU A 19 -8.10 12.85 -10.15
C GLU A 19 -6.86 11.94 -10.26
N ASN A 20 -6.22 11.61 -9.13
CA ASN A 20 -5.11 10.66 -9.09
C ASN A 20 -5.55 9.29 -9.61
N ARG A 21 -6.71 8.81 -9.16
CA ARG A 21 -7.30 7.55 -9.63
C ARG A 21 -7.51 7.56 -11.13
N ALA A 22 -8.12 8.61 -11.67
CA ALA A 22 -8.34 8.76 -13.11
C ALA A 22 -7.02 8.79 -13.90
N ALA A 23 -5.97 9.41 -13.36
CA ALA A 23 -4.66 9.43 -13.98
C ALA A 23 -3.99 8.04 -13.98
N PHE A 24 -4.11 7.27 -12.90
CA PHE A 24 -3.62 5.89 -12.86
C PHE A 24 -4.40 4.99 -13.83
N ASP A 25 -5.73 5.11 -13.86
CA ASP A 25 -6.60 4.37 -14.79
C ASP A 25 -6.22 4.67 -16.26
N ALA A 26 -6.00 5.95 -16.59
CA ALA A 26 -5.62 6.39 -17.94
C ALA A 26 -4.26 5.87 -18.42
N ASN A 27 -3.34 5.57 -17.48
CA ASN A 27 -2.04 4.98 -17.78
C ASN A 27 -2.02 3.46 -17.60
N GLY A 28 -3.15 2.84 -17.23
CA GLY A 28 -3.23 1.40 -16.97
C GLY A 28 -2.36 0.92 -15.82
N ILE A 29 -2.29 1.74 -14.75
CA ILE A 29 -1.50 1.46 -13.55
C ILE A 29 -2.42 0.99 -12.43
N LEU A 30 -2.16 -0.20 -11.89
CA LEU A 30 -2.72 -0.60 -10.60
C LEU A 30 -1.93 0.11 -9.49
N ALA A 31 -2.61 0.92 -8.68
CA ALA A 31 -1.98 1.63 -7.56
C ALA A 31 -2.37 1.01 -6.21
N LEU A 32 -1.38 0.69 -5.37
CA LEU A 32 -1.52 0.02 -4.08
C LEU A 32 -0.99 0.91 -2.95
N ASN A 33 -1.83 1.28 -1.99
CA ASN A 33 -1.41 1.97 -0.76
C ASN A 33 -0.99 0.94 0.30
N VAL A 34 0.28 0.98 0.72
CA VAL A 34 0.88 0.07 1.70
C VAL A 34 1.02 0.81 3.03
N MET A 35 0.12 0.50 3.98
CA MET A 35 0.12 1.10 5.32
C MET A 35 0.59 0.10 6.37
N ALA A 36 1.19 0.57 7.45
CA ALA A 36 1.61 -0.30 8.56
C ALA A 36 2.01 0.51 9.81
N SER A 37 2.26 -0.17 10.93
CA SER A 37 3.11 0.39 12.00
C SER A 37 4.57 0.55 11.53
N PRO A 38 5.37 1.42 12.17
CA PRO A 38 6.81 1.43 11.99
C PRO A 38 7.42 0.05 12.26
N GLY A 39 8.30 -0.41 11.37
CA GLY A 39 9.01 -1.68 11.53
C GLY A 39 8.20 -2.95 11.22
N ALA A 40 6.95 -2.87 10.77
CA ALA A 40 6.16 -4.03 10.35
C ALA A 40 6.74 -4.73 9.09
N GLY A 41 7.55 -4.01 8.31
CA GLY A 41 8.29 -4.52 7.15
C GLY A 41 7.65 -4.19 5.80
N LYS A 42 7.18 -2.94 5.62
CA LYS A 42 6.63 -2.43 4.35
C LYS A 42 7.68 -2.50 3.22
N THR A 43 8.84 -1.87 3.41
CA THR A 43 9.97 -1.92 2.47
C THR A 43 10.37 -3.34 2.11
N SER A 44 10.49 -4.22 3.11
CA SER A 44 10.83 -5.63 2.88
C SER A 44 9.76 -6.37 2.07
N LEU A 45 8.47 -6.11 2.32
CA LEU A 45 7.37 -6.68 1.55
C LEU A 45 7.40 -6.18 0.11
N ILE A 46 7.62 -4.87 -0.11
CA ILE A 46 7.70 -4.26 -1.44
C ILE A 46 8.85 -4.86 -2.25
N LEU A 47 10.04 -5.00 -1.66
CA LEU A 47 11.18 -5.64 -2.29
C LEU A 47 10.88 -7.09 -2.65
N ALA A 48 10.36 -7.86 -1.69
CA ALA A 48 10.09 -9.28 -1.88
C ALA A 48 8.95 -9.54 -2.88
N THR A 49 7.97 -8.63 -2.94
CA THR A 49 6.89 -8.59 -3.95
C THR A 49 7.49 -8.32 -5.32
N SER A 50 8.29 -7.26 -5.45
CA SER A 50 8.89 -6.83 -6.74
C SER A 50 9.72 -7.93 -7.40
N GLN A 51 10.45 -8.73 -6.61
CA GLN A 51 11.25 -9.85 -7.10
C GLN A 51 10.43 -11.04 -7.62
N ARG A 52 9.14 -11.10 -7.29
CA ARG A 52 8.23 -12.22 -7.62
C ARG A 52 7.14 -11.84 -8.60
N LEU A 53 7.03 -10.56 -8.94
CA LEU A 53 6.05 -10.10 -9.92
C LEU A 53 6.28 -10.77 -11.28
N PRO A 54 5.21 -11.08 -12.01
CA PRO A 54 5.37 -11.52 -13.39
C PRO A 54 5.98 -10.39 -14.23
N ALA A 55 6.74 -10.72 -15.27
CA ALA A 55 7.53 -9.76 -16.05
C ALA A 55 6.72 -8.60 -16.69
N HIS A 56 5.41 -8.78 -16.85
CA HIS A 56 4.51 -7.76 -17.41
C HIS A 56 3.95 -6.79 -16.35
N LEU A 57 4.25 -6.98 -15.06
CA LEU A 57 3.87 -6.06 -13.98
C LEU A 57 5.10 -5.33 -13.45
N ARG A 58 5.52 -4.29 -14.16
CA ARG A 58 6.70 -3.49 -13.77
C ARG A 58 6.33 -2.57 -12.61
N PRO A 59 7.02 -2.68 -11.46
CA PRO A 59 6.71 -1.86 -10.29
C PRO A 59 7.44 -0.52 -10.30
N ALA A 60 6.81 0.50 -9.73
CA ALA A 60 7.48 1.67 -9.16
C ALA A 60 6.95 1.95 -7.75
N VAL A 61 7.67 2.79 -7.00
CA VAL A 61 7.35 3.12 -5.62
C VAL A 61 7.25 4.63 -5.41
N ILE A 62 6.23 5.07 -4.69
CA ILE A 62 6.29 6.34 -3.96
C ILE A 62 6.59 5.99 -2.50
N GLU A 63 7.65 6.56 -1.95
CA GLU A 63 8.10 6.31 -0.58
C GLU A 63 7.78 7.56 0.27
N GLY A 64 7.00 7.39 1.33
CA GLY A 64 6.63 8.47 2.24
C GLY A 64 7.23 8.30 3.63
N ASP A 65 8.22 9.12 3.96
CA ASP A 65 8.86 9.16 5.28
C ASP A 65 8.91 10.58 5.84
N LEU A 66 9.10 10.67 7.16
CA LEU A 66 9.18 11.93 7.90
C LEU A 66 10.42 12.75 7.53
N ALA A 67 11.56 12.10 7.29
CA ALA A 67 12.82 12.81 7.06
C ALA A 67 13.97 12.02 6.42
N SER A 68 13.96 10.67 6.43
CA SER A 68 15.12 9.87 5.98
C SER A 68 14.95 9.38 4.55
N SER A 69 16.04 9.06 3.85
CA SER A 69 16.02 8.44 2.52
C SER A 69 16.27 6.93 2.55
N ILE A 70 16.30 6.31 3.74
CA ILE A 70 16.79 4.94 3.93
C ILE A 70 15.99 3.93 3.08
N ASP A 71 14.67 4.04 3.10
CA ASP A 71 13.80 3.15 2.35
C ASP A 71 13.89 3.40 0.83
N ALA A 72 13.92 4.67 0.40
CA ALA A 72 14.10 5.04 -1.00
C ALA A 72 15.46 4.57 -1.56
N ASP A 73 16.56 4.77 -0.83
CA ASP A 73 17.90 4.33 -1.21
C ASP A 73 17.97 2.79 -1.33
N THR A 74 17.30 2.09 -0.43
CA THR A 74 17.20 0.62 -0.48
C THR A 74 16.45 0.16 -1.74
N LEU A 75 15.32 0.78 -2.07
CA LEU A 75 14.54 0.46 -3.26
C LEU A 75 15.32 0.75 -4.55
N ALA A 76 16.00 1.90 -4.61
CA ALA A 76 16.83 2.30 -5.74
C ALA A 76 17.99 1.34 -5.98
N ALA A 77 18.64 0.84 -4.91
CA ALA A 77 19.69 -0.17 -5.00
C ALA A 77 19.22 -1.50 -5.62
N HIS A 78 17.91 -1.77 -5.57
CA HIS A 78 17.26 -2.90 -6.23
C HIS A 78 16.72 -2.57 -7.64
N HIS A 79 17.09 -1.41 -8.20
CA HIS A 79 16.67 -0.93 -9.52
C HIS A 79 15.15 -0.75 -9.66
N ILE A 80 14.45 -0.50 -8.56
CA ILE A 80 13.04 -0.16 -8.57
C ILE A 80 12.93 1.36 -8.70
N PRO A 81 12.24 1.90 -9.72
CA PRO A 81 11.98 3.34 -9.81
C PRO A 81 11.26 3.82 -8.55
N VAL A 82 11.82 4.82 -7.87
CA VAL A 82 11.30 5.33 -6.60
C VAL A 82 11.29 6.85 -6.58
N VAL A 83 10.20 7.43 -6.08
CA VAL A 83 10.07 8.85 -5.78
C VAL A 83 9.81 9.01 -4.29
N GLN A 84 10.70 9.71 -3.60
CA GLN A 84 10.56 9.99 -2.19
C GLN A 84 9.72 11.25 -1.96
N ILE A 85 8.82 11.18 -0.98
CA ILE A 85 8.08 12.30 -0.41
C ILE A 85 8.51 12.45 1.05
N ASN A 86 9.22 13.54 1.34
CA ASN A 86 9.45 13.95 2.71
C ASN A 86 8.21 14.68 3.23
N THR A 87 7.52 14.09 4.21
CA THR A 87 6.22 14.61 4.67
C THR A 87 6.35 15.84 5.59
N GLY A 88 7.57 16.25 5.95
CA GLY A 88 7.82 17.41 6.79
C GLY A 88 7.25 17.28 8.21
N GLY A 89 7.13 16.05 8.71
CA GLY A 89 6.56 15.75 10.02
C GLY A 89 5.10 15.30 10.02
N ASN A 90 4.42 15.27 8.85
CA ASN A 90 3.06 14.74 8.76
C ASN A 90 3.04 13.21 8.97
N CYS A 91 2.05 12.73 9.72
CA CYS A 91 1.91 11.32 10.08
C CYS A 91 1.30 10.41 8.99
N HIS A 92 1.07 10.94 7.78
CA HIS A 92 0.43 10.25 6.65
C HIS A 92 0.82 10.95 5.34
N LEU A 93 0.61 10.24 4.22
CA LEU A 93 0.50 10.84 2.89
C LEU A 93 -0.95 11.24 2.59
N ASP A 94 -1.13 12.28 1.78
CA ASP A 94 -2.42 12.72 1.26
C ASP A 94 -2.42 12.73 -0.30
N ALA A 95 -3.59 12.90 -0.92
CA ALA A 95 -3.70 12.87 -2.38
C ALA A 95 -2.89 13.98 -3.09
N PRO A 96 -2.83 15.24 -2.61
CA PRO A 96 -1.95 16.26 -3.18
C PRO A 96 -0.47 15.87 -3.19
N MET A 97 0.03 15.21 -2.14
CA MET A 97 1.40 14.69 -2.10
C MET A 97 1.63 13.64 -3.19
N ILE A 98 0.69 12.71 -3.39
CA ILE A 98 0.82 11.73 -4.48
C ILE A 98 0.81 12.43 -5.84
N ARG A 99 -0.09 13.38 -6.05
CA ARG A 99 -0.19 14.14 -7.31
C ARG A 99 1.10 14.87 -7.65
N SER A 100 1.79 15.44 -6.66
CA SER A 100 3.05 16.15 -6.89
C SER A 100 4.22 15.22 -7.20
N ALA A 101 4.18 13.96 -6.73
CA ALA A 101 5.19 12.95 -7.06
C ALA A 101 5.00 12.31 -8.45
N MET A 102 3.76 12.25 -8.96
CA MET A 102 3.44 11.58 -10.24
C MET A 102 4.30 12.02 -11.45
N PRO A 103 4.61 13.31 -11.68
CA PRO A 103 5.45 13.75 -12.80
C PRO A 103 6.89 13.21 -12.77
N HIS A 104 7.34 12.72 -11.62
CA HIS A 104 8.68 12.15 -11.43
C HIS A 104 8.71 10.62 -11.59
N LEU A 105 7.55 9.99 -11.81
CA LEU A 105 7.44 8.57 -12.07
C LEU A 105 7.44 8.28 -13.58
N PRO A 106 7.98 7.13 -14.00
CA PRO A 106 7.90 6.67 -15.39
C PRO A 106 6.52 6.04 -15.67
N LEU A 107 5.44 6.83 -15.60
CA LEU A 107 4.05 6.33 -15.67
C LEU A 107 3.73 5.52 -16.92
N ALA A 108 4.43 5.74 -18.04
CA ALA A 108 4.26 4.99 -19.27
C ALA A 108 4.93 3.60 -19.27
N ASP A 109 5.83 3.34 -18.32
CA ASP A 109 6.68 2.15 -18.29
C ASP A 109 6.42 1.25 -17.06
N ILE A 110 5.30 1.49 -16.37
CA ILE A 110 4.93 0.74 -15.16
C ILE A 110 3.48 0.30 -15.22
N GLU A 111 3.20 -0.84 -14.58
CA GLU A 111 1.85 -1.38 -14.44
C GLU A 111 1.40 -1.44 -12.97
N LEU A 112 2.34 -1.33 -12.04
CA LEU A 112 2.09 -1.35 -10.61
C LEU A 112 2.79 -0.17 -9.93
N LEU A 113 2.02 0.67 -9.24
CA LEU A 113 2.55 1.68 -8.32
C LEU A 113 2.28 1.23 -6.88
N MET A 114 3.33 1.03 -6.09
CA MET A 114 3.20 0.82 -4.65
C MET A 114 3.52 2.11 -3.92
N VAL A 115 2.57 2.60 -3.13
CA VAL A 115 2.77 3.78 -2.27
C VAL A 115 3.08 3.28 -0.88
N GLU A 116 4.34 3.36 -0.47
CA GLU A 116 4.75 3.10 0.90
C GLU A 116 4.38 4.29 1.77
N ASN A 117 3.29 4.17 2.54
CA ASN A 117 2.80 5.25 3.38
C ASN A 117 3.64 5.39 4.66
N VAL A 118 3.46 6.47 5.40
CA VAL A 118 4.13 6.67 6.69
C VAL A 118 3.74 5.55 7.67
N GLY A 119 4.70 5.08 8.47
CA GLY A 119 4.46 4.08 9.51
C GLY A 119 3.51 4.58 10.61
N ASN A 120 2.19 4.40 10.42
CA ASN A 120 1.15 4.81 11.34
C ASN A 120 -0.16 4.02 11.09
N LEU A 121 -0.77 3.48 12.15
CA LEU A 121 -2.05 2.74 12.08
C LEU A 121 -3.31 3.59 12.36
N VAL A 122 -3.18 4.92 12.42
CA VAL A 122 -4.26 5.84 12.80
C VAL A 122 -4.49 6.89 11.72
N CYS A 123 -3.49 7.73 11.42
CA CYS A 123 -3.67 8.84 10.48
C CYS A 123 -4.02 8.37 9.06
N PRO A 124 -3.27 7.43 8.44
CA PRO A 124 -3.44 7.10 7.02
C PRO A 124 -4.82 6.52 6.67
N ALA A 125 -5.51 5.92 7.64
CA ALA A 125 -6.84 5.33 7.43
C ALA A 125 -7.92 6.35 7.02
N ASN A 126 -7.68 7.66 7.18
CA ASN A 126 -8.67 8.70 6.90
C ASN A 126 -8.39 9.50 5.61
N PHE A 127 -7.30 9.21 4.89
CA PHE A 127 -6.88 10.01 3.74
C PHE A 127 -6.82 9.14 2.49
N ALA A 128 -7.77 9.36 1.58
CA ALA A 128 -7.75 8.71 0.27
C ALA A 128 -6.60 9.27 -0.56
N LEU A 129 -5.83 8.38 -1.19
CA LEU A 129 -4.70 8.75 -2.06
C LEU A 129 -5.06 8.74 -3.55
N GLY A 130 -6.17 8.09 -3.90
CA GLY A 130 -6.51 7.73 -5.28
C GLY A 130 -5.98 6.37 -5.72
N THR A 131 -5.43 5.57 -4.79
CA THR A 131 -5.02 4.20 -5.07
C THR A 131 -6.22 3.28 -5.32
N HIS A 132 -5.97 2.18 -6.02
CA HIS A 132 -6.97 1.17 -6.32
C HIS A 132 -7.27 0.27 -5.14
N LEU A 133 -6.20 -0.08 -4.43
CA LEU A 133 -6.21 -0.96 -3.29
C LEU A 133 -5.49 -0.29 -2.13
N SER A 134 -5.92 -0.64 -0.93
CA SER A 134 -5.20 -0.33 0.29
C SER A 134 -4.94 -1.62 1.06
N ILE A 135 -3.74 -1.80 1.58
CA ILE A 135 -3.41 -2.91 2.47
C ILE A 135 -2.85 -2.40 3.79
N VAL A 136 -3.02 -3.21 4.82
CA VAL A 136 -2.26 -3.05 6.06
C VAL A 136 -1.28 -4.21 6.21
N VAL A 137 -0.01 -3.87 6.41
CA VAL A 137 1.01 -4.81 6.86
C VAL A 137 1.01 -4.79 8.38
N ALA A 138 0.58 -5.88 8.99
CA ALA A 138 0.78 -6.15 10.40
C ALA A 138 1.99 -7.07 10.56
N SER A 139 2.62 -7.10 11.73
CA SER A 139 3.66 -8.07 12.01
C SER A 139 3.44 -8.82 13.32
N VAL A 140 3.89 -10.07 13.37
CA VAL A 140 3.75 -10.92 14.57
C VAL A 140 4.23 -10.24 15.86
N PRO A 141 5.40 -9.57 15.92
CA PRO A 141 5.88 -8.92 17.14
C PRO A 141 5.00 -7.79 17.66
N GLU A 142 4.07 -7.27 16.86
CA GLU A 142 3.13 -6.25 17.29
C GLU A 142 1.98 -6.78 18.14
N GLY A 143 1.72 -8.09 18.10
CA GLY A 143 0.65 -8.76 18.84
C GLY A 143 -0.65 -8.93 18.03
N HIS A 144 -1.39 -9.99 18.38
CA HIS A 144 -2.61 -10.43 17.69
C HIS A 144 -3.86 -9.59 18.00
N ASP A 145 -3.75 -8.58 18.86
CA ASP A 145 -4.86 -7.71 19.26
C ASP A 145 -5.02 -6.45 18.38
N LYS A 146 -4.13 -6.26 17.39
CA LYS A 146 -4.11 -5.08 16.52
C LYS A 146 -5.45 -4.75 15.84
N PRO A 147 -6.23 -5.70 15.29
CA PRO A 147 -7.51 -5.39 14.67
C PRO A 147 -8.50 -4.75 15.64
N TYR A 148 -8.48 -5.18 16.91
CA TYR A 148 -9.35 -4.64 17.96
C TYR A 148 -8.91 -3.26 18.43
N LYS A 149 -7.59 -2.98 18.43
CA LYS A 149 -7.03 -1.69 18.85
C LYS A 149 -7.08 -0.62 17.77
N TYR A 150 -7.01 -1.00 16.50
CA TYR A 150 -6.98 -0.08 15.35
C TYR A 150 -8.09 -0.38 14.33
N PRO A 151 -9.37 -0.46 14.76
CA PRO A 151 -10.45 -0.94 13.90
C PRO A 151 -10.61 -0.10 12.63
N GLY A 152 -10.37 1.22 12.71
CA GLY A 152 -10.45 2.12 11.55
C GLY A 152 -9.43 1.78 10.45
N MET A 153 -8.22 1.35 10.80
CA MET A 153 -7.22 0.93 9.81
C MET A 153 -7.63 -0.39 9.16
N PHE A 154 -8.02 -1.37 9.97
CA PHE A 154 -8.38 -2.70 9.48
C PHE A 154 -9.72 -2.71 8.71
N SER A 155 -10.62 -1.76 8.94
CA SER A 155 -11.84 -1.61 8.13
C SER A 155 -11.63 -0.83 6.83
N ALA A 156 -10.54 -0.06 6.71
CA ALA A 156 -10.26 0.80 5.55
C ALA A 156 -9.43 0.12 4.44
N VAL A 157 -9.04 -1.15 4.62
CA VAL A 157 -8.17 -1.88 3.68
C VAL A 157 -8.91 -2.98 2.93
N ASP A 158 -8.28 -3.48 1.87
CA ASP A 158 -8.77 -4.54 0.98
C ASP A 158 -8.10 -5.88 1.23
N ALA A 159 -6.93 -5.88 1.88
CA ALA A 159 -6.29 -7.08 2.40
C ALA A 159 -5.39 -6.77 3.60
N VAL A 160 -5.13 -7.80 4.40
CA VAL A 160 -4.18 -7.78 5.51
C VAL A 160 -3.00 -8.70 5.18
N VAL A 161 -1.79 -8.19 5.36
CA VAL A 161 -0.56 -8.99 5.26
C VAL A 161 0.05 -9.09 6.66
N LEU A 162 0.01 -10.29 7.26
CA LEU A 162 0.69 -10.59 8.51
C LEU A 162 2.13 -11.03 8.21
N ASN A 163 3.06 -10.09 8.26
CA ASN A 163 4.49 -10.32 8.05
C ASN A 163 5.18 -10.88 9.30
N LYS A 164 6.41 -11.38 9.11
CA LYS A 164 7.22 -12.05 10.15
C LYS A 164 6.49 -13.26 10.75
N ALA A 165 5.67 -13.95 9.95
CA ALA A 165 4.91 -15.13 10.36
C ALA A 165 5.80 -16.30 10.83
N ASP A 166 7.09 -16.28 10.46
CA ASP A 166 8.11 -17.18 10.98
C ASP A 166 8.41 -17.01 12.48
N LEU A 167 7.88 -15.97 13.12
CA LEU A 167 8.06 -15.69 14.55
C LEU A 167 6.82 -16.03 15.39
N LYS A 168 5.76 -16.61 14.81
CA LYS A 168 4.49 -16.86 15.53
C LYS A 168 4.68 -17.65 16.82
N GLU A 169 5.50 -18.70 16.79
CA GLU A 169 5.78 -19.53 17.97
C GLU A 169 6.51 -18.74 19.07
N VAL A 170 7.50 -17.92 18.69
CA VAL A 170 8.32 -17.14 19.63
C VAL A 170 7.49 -16.10 20.37
N PHE A 171 6.46 -15.55 19.73
CA PHE A 171 5.58 -14.52 20.29
C PHE A 171 4.23 -15.07 20.76
N GLU A 172 4.05 -16.40 20.75
CA GLU A 172 2.78 -17.05 21.11
C GLU A 172 1.57 -16.39 20.41
N PHE A 173 1.72 -16.12 19.11
CA PHE A 173 0.74 -15.33 18.36
C PHE A 173 -0.53 -16.13 18.09
N ASP A 174 -1.65 -15.72 18.69
CA ASP A 174 -2.97 -16.28 18.44
C ASP A 174 -3.53 -15.80 17.09
N LEU A 175 -3.29 -16.59 16.05
CA LEU A 175 -3.77 -16.32 14.69
C LEU A 175 -5.29 -16.34 14.60
N ASP A 176 -5.97 -17.20 15.35
CA ASP A 176 -7.42 -17.31 15.29
C ASP A 176 -8.09 -16.09 15.93
N PHE A 177 -7.54 -15.57 17.03
CA PHE A 177 -7.98 -14.30 17.62
C PHE A 177 -7.75 -13.13 16.67
N PHE A 178 -6.58 -13.05 16.04
CA PHE A 178 -6.30 -12.03 15.04
C PHE A 178 -7.29 -12.09 13.86
N ARG A 179 -7.53 -13.29 13.32
CA ARG A 179 -8.47 -13.53 12.20
C ARG A 179 -9.89 -13.12 12.57
N ARG A 180 -10.39 -13.52 13.75
CA ARG A 180 -11.72 -13.09 14.24
C ARG A 180 -11.83 -11.58 14.31
N GLY A 181 -10.79 -10.89 14.78
CA GLY A 181 -10.75 -9.43 14.84
C GLY A 181 -10.89 -8.77 13.47
N ILE A 182 -10.24 -9.32 12.45
CA ILE A 182 -10.37 -8.85 11.06
C ILE A 182 -11.77 -9.12 10.51
N GLU A 183 -12.27 -10.35 10.67
CA GLU A 183 -13.57 -10.78 10.14
C GLU A 183 -14.74 -9.99 10.73
N MET A 184 -14.64 -9.58 12.01
CA MET A 184 -15.62 -8.70 12.65
C MET A 184 -15.72 -7.31 11.99
N LEU A 185 -14.63 -6.82 11.39
CA LEU A 185 -14.58 -5.49 10.77
C LEU A 185 -14.97 -5.55 9.29
N LYS A 186 -14.48 -6.55 8.56
CA LYS A 186 -14.81 -6.76 7.15
C LYS A 186 -14.82 -8.27 6.85
N PRO A 187 -16.01 -8.87 6.73
CA PRO A 187 -16.14 -10.29 6.42
C PRO A 187 -15.42 -10.66 5.11
N SER A 188 -14.79 -11.83 5.09
CA SER A 188 -14.04 -12.35 3.93
C SER A 188 -12.84 -11.51 3.49
N MET A 189 -12.31 -10.63 4.36
CA MET A 189 -11.05 -9.92 4.08
C MET A 189 -9.91 -10.93 3.85
N PRO A 190 -9.20 -10.85 2.71
CA PRO A 190 -8.00 -11.64 2.48
C PRO A 190 -6.95 -11.39 3.57
N LEU A 191 -6.45 -12.47 4.16
CA LEU A 191 -5.34 -12.46 5.13
C LEU A 191 -4.20 -13.32 4.57
N PHE A 192 -3.05 -12.71 4.36
CA PHE A 192 -1.84 -13.39 3.91
C PHE A 192 -0.82 -13.46 5.04
N GLU A 193 -0.50 -14.66 5.47
CA GLU A 193 0.61 -14.91 6.40
C GLU A 193 1.90 -15.02 5.60
N VAL A 194 2.82 -14.09 5.80
CA VAL A 194 4.06 -14.03 5.03
C VAL A 194 5.29 -13.91 5.92
N SER A 195 6.42 -14.35 5.39
CA SER A 195 7.72 -14.09 5.96
C SER A 195 8.63 -13.57 4.86
N CYS A 196 8.90 -12.27 4.84
CA CYS A 196 9.85 -11.69 3.90
C CYS A 196 11.27 -12.23 4.09
N ARG A 197 11.58 -12.75 5.30
CA ARG A 197 12.87 -13.39 5.62
C ARG A 197 13.04 -14.75 4.96
N THR A 198 12.00 -15.60 5.01
CA THR A 198 12.09 -17.00 4.54
C THR A 198 11.49 -17.19 3.15
N GLY A 199 10.69 -16.23 2.68
CA GLY A 199 9.91 -16.31 1.44
C GLY A 199 8.55 -16.97 1.59
N ALA A 200 8.23 -17.57 2.75
CA ALA A 200 6.98 -18.26 2.98
C ALA A 200 5.76 -17.32 2.76
N GLY A 201 4.74 -17.84 2.08
CA GLY A 201 3.47 -17.13 1.83
C GLY A 201 3.51 -16.03 0.77
N LEU A 202 4.70 -15.59 0.32
CA LEU A 202 4.82 -14.50 -0.64
C LEU A 202 4.21 -14.82 -2.00
N ASP A 203 4.29 -16.07 -2.46
CA ASP A 203 3.74 -16.44 -3.78
C ASP A 203 2.22 -16.29 -3.81
N ALA A 204 1.52 -16.67 -2.72
CA ALA A 204 0.08 -16.49 -2.59
C ALA A 204 -0.31 -15.01 -2.55
N TRP A 205 0.46 -14.20 -1.81
CA TRP A 205 0.31 -12.74 -1.77
C TRP A 205 0.48 -12.10 -3.16
N VAL A 206 1.58 -12.41 -3.85
CA VAL A 206 1.90 -11.85 -5.16
C VAL A 206 0.88 -12.31 -6.22
N HIS A 207 0.45 -13.58 -6.16
CA HIS A 207 -0.59 -14.07 -7.07
C HIS A 207 -1.90 -13.31 -6.88
N TRP A 208 -2.33 -13.08 -5.64
CA TRP A 208 -3.53 -12.30 -5.36
C TRP A 208 -3.41 -10.86 -5.87
N LEU A 209 -2.27 -10.21 -5.62
CA LEU A 209 -2.02 -8.83 -6.06
C LEU A 209 -2.01 -8.74 -7.60
N ALA A 210 -1.31 -9.64 -8.28
CA ALA A 210 -1.24 -9.67 -9.73
C ALA A 210 -2.62 -9.92 -10.37
N ALA A 211 -3.47 -10.72 -9.72
CA ALA A 211 -4.85 -10.95 -10.17
C ALA A 211 -5.75 -9.71 -10.05
N GLN A 212 -5.34 -8.68 -9.29
CA GLN A 212 -6.08 -7.40 -9.25
C GLN A 212 -5.76 -6.49 -10.43
N TYR A 213 -4.66 -6.74 -11.15
CA TYR A 213 -4.30 -5.96 -12.33
C TYR A 213 -5.24 -6.29 -13.49
N GLN A 214 -5.88 -5.26 -14.04
CA GLN A 214 -6.68 -5.35 -15.24
C GLN A 214 -5.97 -4.60 -16.36
N PRO A 215 -5.52 -5.28 -17.43
CA PRO A 215 -4.89 -4.60 -18.56
C PRO A 215 -5.86 -3.59 -19.16
N VAL A 216 -5.41 -2.36 -19.39
CA VAL A 216 -6.17 -1.42 -20.21
C VAL A 216 -6.14 -1.94 -21.64
N ALA A 217 -7.32 -2.17 -22.21
CA ALA A 217 -7.43 -2.56 -23.61
C ALA A 217 -6.71 -1.50 -24.46
N PRO A 218 -5.83 -1.89 -25.40
CA PRO A 218 -5.17 -0.92 -26.26
C PRO A 218 -6.25 -0.09 -26.95
N ALA A 219 -6.14 1.24 -26.84
CA ALA A 219 -7.01 2.14 -27.59
C ALA A 219 -6.96 1.70 -29.05
N ALA A 220 -8.11 1.31 -29.60
CA ALA A 220 -8.20 0.87 -30.98
C ALA A 220 -7.55 1.95 -31.84
N ALA A 221 -6.44 1.61 -32.49
CA ALA A 221 -5.76 2.53 -33.39
C ALA A 221 -6.82 2.99 -34.40
N SER A 222 -7.15 4.29 -34.39
CA SER A 222 -8.01 4.86 -35.41
C SER A 222 -7.26 4.71 -36.73
N VAL A 223 -7.70 3.74 -37.52
CA VAL A 223 -7.25 3.59 -38.91
C VAL A 223 -7.86 4.79 -39.63
N ALA A 224 -7.09 5.88 -39.72
CA ALA A 224 -7.39 6.97 -40.62
C ALA A 224 -7.20 6.43 -42.05
N GLN A 225 -8.31 6.26 -42.77
CA GLN A 225 -8.34 6.19 -44.23
C GLN A 225 -8.64 7.58 -44.77
#